data_AF-A0A1E1K6X5-F1
#
_entry.id   AF-A0A1E1K6X5-F1
#
_cell.length_a   1.000
_cell.length_b   1.000
_cell.length_c   1.000
_cell.angle_alpha   90.00
_cell.angle_beta   90.00
_cell.angle_gamma   90.00
#
_symmetry.space_group_name_H-M   'P 1'
#
loop_
_entity.id
_entity.type
_entity.pdbx_description
1 polymer ?
#
loop_
_entity_poly.entity_id
_entity_poly.type
_entity_poly.pdbx_seq_one_letter_code
_entity_poly.pdbx_strand_id
1 'polypeptide(L)'
;MFEFCFLTFILFGGAASIAHGILERKPKDVDILVGVEALAVLDDAIINLREGFHRDCDGTIKWDKCDLQNNKLFEVTIELVKLGGPFIPRIPEAVGFGEGYIATLSELVRLWASTLVGRGDESDFIDFELLLSHVHRRQVKLQDLEGEELDSMIEAVEMCERSRDMYVLFIEVLGSFESRGVRYENWAA
;
A
#
# COMPACT_ATOMS: atom_id res chain seq x y z
N MET A 1 -23.13 6.37 -6.13
CA MET A 1 -23.56 5.15 -6.85
C MET A 1 -22.29 4.33 -7.04
N PHE A 2 -22.06 3.35 -6.14
CA PHE A 2 -20.81 2.57 -6.10
C PHE A 2 -20.96 1.37 -7.03
N GLU A 3 -20.43 1.49 -8.24
CA GLU A 3 -20.41 0.44 -9.27
C GLU A 3 -18.99 -0.12 -9.47
N PHE A 4 -18.14 -0.01 -8.45
CA PHE A 4 -16.84 -0.67 -8.37
C PHE A 4 -16.95 -1.80 -7.37
N CYS A 5 -17.06 -3.07 -7.78
CA CYS A 5 -16.69 -4.14 -6.83
C CYS A 5 -16.54 -5.59 -7.32
N PHE A 6 -16.68 -5.90 -8.60
CA PHE A 6 -16.62 -7.31 -9.00
C PHE A 6 -15.33 -7.68 -9.72
N LEU A 7 -15.01 -6.98 -10.80
CA LEU A 7 -13.78 -7.14 -11.57
C LEU A 7 -12.84 -5.95 -11.29
N THR A 8 -12.08 -6.00 -10.20
CA THR A 8 -11.15 -4.91 -9.84
C THR A 8 -9.81 -5.47 -9.40
N PHE A 9 -8.74 -4.88 -9.95
CA PHE A 9 -7.35 -5.08 -9.57
C PHE A 9 -6.78 -3.73 -9.15
N ILE A 10 -6.33 -3.62 -7.90
CA ILE A 10 -5.67 -2.42 -7.39
C ILE A 10 -4.28 -2.79 -6.93
N LEU A 11 -3.26 -2.22 -7.57
CA LEU A 11 -1.88 -2.34 -7.11
C LEU A 11 -1.76 -1.61 -5.76
N PHE A 12 -1.23 -2.31 -4.75
CA PHE A 12 -0.99 -1.74 -3.43
C PHE A 12 0.39 -2.16 -2.88
N GLY A 13 0.68 -1.82 -1.62
CA GLY A 13 1.88 -2.25 -0.93
C GLY A 13 3.19 -1.65 -1.46
N GLY A 14 4.26 -2.45 -1.43
CA GLY A 14 5.61 -1.99 -1.79
C GLY A 14 5.74 -1.67 -3.28
N ALA A 15 5.14 -2.47 -4.15
CA ALA A 15 5.13 -2.23 -5.60
C ALA A 15 4.38 -0.94 -5.98
N ALA A 16 3.27 -0.64 -5.30
CA ALA A 16 2.57 0.63 -5.49
C ALA A 16 3.43 1.83 -5.05
N SER A 17 4.21 1.69 -3.98
CA SER A 17 5.12 2.74 -3.51
C SER A 17 6.17 3.11 -4.57
N ILE A 18 6.74 2.12 -5.27
CA ILE A 18 7.65 2.36 -6.41
C ILE A 18 6.93 3.08 -7.55
N ALA A 19 5.71 2.65 -7.88
CA ALA A 19 4.93 3.28 -8.95
C ALA A 19 4.58 4.75 -8.66
N HIS A 20 4.53 5.15 -7.38
CA HIS A 20 4.43 6.55 -6.96
C HIS A 20 5.78 7.31 -6.93
N GLY A 21 6.89 6.65 -7.25
CA GLY A 21 8.21 7.24 -7.37
C GLY A 21 9.10 7.10 -6.14
N ILE A 22 8.78 6.19 -5.21
CA ILE A 22 9.63 5.86 -4.05
C ILE A 22 10.59 4.73 -4.45
N LEU A 23 11.63 5.11 -5.20
CA LEU A 23 12.56 4.17 -5.86
C LEU A 23 13.58 3.53 -4.91
N GLU A 24 13.67 4.06 -3.69
CA GLU A 24 14.52 3.52 -2.63
C GLU A 24 14.03 2.15 -2.14
N ARG A 25 12.75 1.83 -2.39
CA ARG A 25 12.15 0.55 -2.03
C ARG A 25 12.54 -0.55 -3.01
N LYS A 26 12.68 -1.76 -2.46
CA LYS A 26 12.96 -2.99 -3.22
C LYS A 26 12.00 -4.09 -2.76
N PRO A 27 10.71 -4.00 -3.12
CA PRO A 27 9.73 -5.02 -2.77
C PRO A 27 10.13 -6.34 -3.41
N LYS A 28 9.84 -7.43 -2.71
CA LYS A 28 10.15 -8.80 -3.17
C LYS A 28 9.00 -9.40 -3.97
N ASP A 29 7.85 -8.76 -3.87
CA ASP A 29 6.53 -9.20 -4.28
C ASP A 29 5.73 -8.01 -4.84
N VAL A 30 4.65 -8.36 -5.54
CA VAL A 30 3.66 -7.41 -6.03
C VAL A 30 2.34 -7.74 -5.38
N ASP A 31 1.88 -6.83 -4.51
CA ASP A 31 0.61 -6.96 -3.82
C ASP A 31 -0.53 -6.38 -4.66
N ILE A 32 -1.58 -7.16 -4.87
CA ILE A 32 -2.76 -6.77 -5.64
C ILE A 32 -4.01 -6.99 -4.82
N LEU A 33 -4.79 -5.93 -4.62
CA LEU A 33 -6.13 -6.03 -4.08
C LEU A 33 -7.07 -6.50 -5.17
N VAL A 34 -7.84 -7.55 -4.88
CA VAL A 34 -8.70 -8.20 -5.85
C VAL A 34 -10.15 -8.28 -5.37
N GLY A 35 -11.05 -7.93 -6.29
CA GLY A 35 -12.47 -8.23 -6.16
C GLY A 35 -12.77 -9.73 -6.27
N VAL A 36 -13.95 -10.16 -5.81
CA VAL A 36 -14.29 -11.59 -5.77
C VAL A 36 -14.38 -12.22 -7.17
N GLU A 37 -14.88 -11.50 -8.18
CA GLU A 37 -14.93 -12.03 -9.56
C GLU A 37 -13.57 -11.93 -10.27
N ALA A 38 -12.74 -10.95 -9.89
CA ALA A 38 -11.36 -10.83 -10.37
C ALA A 38 -10.49 -12.05 -10.03
N LEU A 39 -10.75 -12.70 -8.88
CA LEU A 39 -10.10 -13.97 -8.51
C LEU A 39 -10.36 -15.07 -9.54
N ALA A 40 -11.60 -15.22 -10.01
CA ALA A 40 -11.95 -16.25 -10.99
C ALA A 40 -11.25 -16.02 -12.34
N VAL A 41 -11.09 -14.75 -12.75
CA VAL A 41 -10.35 -14.40 -13.97
C VAL A 41 -8.86 -14.69 -13.83
N LEU A 42 -8.26 -14.37 -12.68
CA LEU A 42 -6.86 -14.73 -12.40
C LEU A 42 -6.65 -16.24 -12.35
N ASP A 43 -7.58 -16.98 -11.76
CA ASP A 43 -7.54 -18.44 -11.73
C ASP A 43 -7.53 -19.03 -13.14
N ASP A 44 -8.40 -18.55 -14.04
CA ASP A 44 -8.39 -18.96 -15.45
C ASP A 44 -7.04 -18.64 -16.12
N ALA A 45 -6.49 -17.45 -15.90
CA ALA A 45 -5.21 -17.04 -16.47
C ALA A 45 -4.05 -17.95 -16.00
N ILE A 46 -4.00 -18.24 -14.70
CA ILE A 46 -2.99 -19.11 -14.06
C ILE A 46 -3.11 -20.55 -14.55
N ILE A 47 -4.32 -21.12 -14.58
CA ILE A 47 -4.56 -22.50 -15.03
C ILE A 47 -4.13 -22.67 -16.48
N ASN A 48 -4.36 -21.66 -17.31
CA ASN A 48 -4.00 -21.68 -18.73
C ASN A 48 -2.58 -21.14 -19.01
N LEU A 49 -1.77 -20.87 -17.98
CA LEU A 49 -0.39 -20.35 -18.09
C LEU A 49 -0.28 -19.11 -18.99
N ARG A 50 -1.30 -18.24 -18.99
CA ARG A 50 -1.33 -17.05 -19.84
C ARG A 50 -0.32 -16.03 -19.33
N GLU A 51 0.37 -15.37 -20.24
CA GLU A 51 1.30 -14.26 -19.94
C GLU A 51 2.41 -14.60 -18.93
N GLY A 52 2.74 -15.89 -18.74
CA GLY A 52 3.76 -16.36 -17.81
C GLY A 52 3.32 -16.46 -16.34
N PHE A 53 2.02 -16.32 -16.04
CA PHE A 53 1.49 -16.55 -14.70
C PHE A 53 1.36 -18.05 -14.40
N HIS A 54 1.76 -18.46 -13.19
CA HIS A 54 1.63 -19.83 -12.74
C HIS A 54 1.54 -19.91 -11.21
N ARG A 55 1.24 -21.11 -10.69
CA ARG A 55 1.32 -21.44 -9.26
C ARG A 55 2.51 -22.36 -9.02
N ASP A 56 3.32 -22.03 -8.02
CA ASP A 56 4.37 -22.91 -7.54
C ASP A 56 3.78 -24.02 -6.64
N CYS A 57 4.61 -24.98 -6.23
CA CYS A 57 4.22 -26.18 -5.50
C CYS A 57 3.58 -25.88 -4.13
N ASP A 58 3.91 -24.74 -3.53
CA ASP A 58 3.36 -24.25 -2.27
C ASP A 58 2.05 -23.47 -2.45
N GLY A 59 1.60 -23.28 -3.69
CA GLY A 59 0.41 -22.51 -4.04
C GLY A 59 0.66 -21.01 -4.26
N THR A 60 1.89 -20.53 -4.07
CA THR A 60 2.28 -19.15 -4.33
C THR A 60 2.12 -18.81 -5.81
N ILE A 61 1.55 -17.64 -6.11
CA ILE A 61 1.37 -17.19 -7.49
C ILE A 61 2.65 -16.49 -7.94
N LYS A 62 3.14 -16.90 -9.11
CA LYS A 62 4.39 -16.43 -9.71
C LYS A 62 4.13 -15.87 -11.10
N TRP A 63 4.93 -14.89 -11.48
CA TRP A 63 4.93 -14.32 -12.82
C TRP A 63 6.34 -14.31 -13.39
N ASP A 64 6.53 -15.07 -14.46
CA ASP A 64 7.80 -15.14 -15.18
C ASP A 64 7.95 -13.95 -16.13
N LYS A 65 8.98 -13.14 -15.89
CA LYS A 65 9.31 -12.00 -16.75
C LYS A 65 10.69 -12.14 -17.35
N CYS A 66 10.77 -11.92 -18.66
CA CYS A 66 12.05 -11.80 -19.35
C CYS A 66 12.49 -10.34 -19.36
N ASP A 67 13.62 -10.07 -18.70
CA ASP A 67 14.39 -8.85 -18.92
C ASP A 67 15.07 -8.97 -20.29
N LEU A 68 14.47 -8.35 -21.30
CA LEU A 68 14.97 -8.36 -22.67
C LEU A 68 16.32 -7.64 -22.83
N GLN A 69 16.66 -6.72 -21.91
CA GLN A 69 17.92 -5.98 -21.98
C GLN A 69 19.09 -6.83 -21.47
N ASN A 70 18.86 -7.61 -20.41
CA ASN A 70 19.88 -8.46 -19.80
C ASN A 70 19.75 -9.94 -20.19
N ASN A 71 18.80 -10.27 -21.07
CA ASN A 71 18.44 -11.63 -21.48
C ASN A 71 18.29 -12.59 -20.27
N LYS A 72 17.61 -12.11 -19.23
CA LYS A 72 17.49 -12.81 -17.96
C LYS A 72 16.02 -13.03 -17.63
N LEU A 73 15.65 -14.28 -17.38
CA LEU A 73 14.37 -14.60 -16.77
C LEU A 73 14.46 -14.28 -15.27
N PHE A 74 13.47 -13.55 -14.77
CA PHE A 74 13.27 -13.36 -13.34
C PHE A 74 11.81 -13.60 -13.01
N GLU A 75 11.60 -14.15 -11.82
CA GLU A 75 10.28 -14.49 -11.32
C GLU A 75 9.84 -13.42 -10.32
N VAL A 76 8.58 -13.01 -10.42
CA VAL A 76 7.94 -12.08 -9.49
C VAL A 76 6.88 -12.83 -8.69
N THR A 77 6.96 -12.75 -7.37
CA THR A 77 5.88 -13.24 -6.49
C THR A 77 4.70 -12.28 -6.55
N ILE A 78 3.49 -12.80 -6.76
CA ILE A 78 2.26 -12.03 -6.74
C ILE A 78 1.44 -12.43 -5.51
N GLU A 79 1.13 -11.45 -4.67
CA GLU A 79 0.26 -11.65 -3.51
C GLU A 79 -1.12 -11.05 -3.78
N LEU A 80 -2.15 -11.87 -3.66
CA LEU A 80 -3.53 -11.45 -3.86
C LEU A 80 -4.20 -11.25 -2.50
N VAL A 81 -4.68 -10.03 -2.26
CA VAL A 81 -5.42 -9.70 -1.04
C VAL A 81 -6.86 -9.37 -1.39
N LYS A 82 -7.79 -10.10 -0.78
CA LYS A 82 -9.22 -9.96 -1.05
C LYS A 82 -9.75 -8.63 -0.50
N LEU A 83 -10.34 -7.82 -1.38
CA LEU A 83 -11.08 -6.61 -1.01
C LEU A 83 -12.32 -6.97 -0.16
N GLY A 84 -12.57 -6.20 0.90
CA GLY A 84 -13.62 -6.48 1.88
C GLY A 84 -13.27 -7.66 2.82
N GLY A 85 -12.01 -8.09 2.84
CA GLY A 85 -11.49 -9.07 3.78
C GLY A 85 -11.12 -8.44 5.14
N PRO A 86 -10.66 -9.24 6.12
CA PRO A 86 -10.31 -8.75 7.45
C PRO A 86 -9.11 -7.78 7.43
N PHE A 87 -8.21 -7.91 6.45
CA PHE A 87 -7.05 -7.03 6.31
C PHE A 87 -7.38 -5.70 5.61
N ILE A 88 -8.33 -5.73 4.67
CA ILE A 88 -8.72 -4.58 3.84
C ILE A 88 -10.25 -4.53 3.81
N PRO A 89 -10.89 -4.06 4.90
CA PRO A 89 -12.34 -4.14 5.06
C PRO A 89 -13.10 -3.17 4.14
N ARG A 90 -12.43 -2.10 3.68
CA ARG A 90 -12.97 -1.11 2.76
C ARG A 90 -12.21 -1.08 1.45
N ILE A 91 -12.85 -0.58 0.40
CA ILE A 91 -12.18 -0.29 -0.86
C ILE A 91 -11.31 0.95 -0.65
N PRO A 92 -10.00 0.89 -0.94
CA PRO A 92 -9.17 2.09 -0.85
C PRO A 92 -9.50 3.06 -1.98
N GLU A 93 -9.28 4.34 -1.73
CA GLU A 93 -9.18 5.31 -2.80
C GLU A 93 -8.07 4.90 -3.78
N ALA A 94 -8.40 4.89 -5.07
CA ALA A 94 -7.48 4.46 -6.11
C ALA A 94 -7.61 5.34 -7.35
N VAL A 95 -6.51 5.46 -8.09
CA VAL A 95 -6.44 6.21 -9.35
C VAL A 95 -6.05 5.29 -10.49
N GLY A 96 -6.40 5.67 -11.72
CA GLY A 96 -6.06 4.87 -12.91
C GLY A 96 -4.54 4.73 -13.08
N PHE A 97 -4.09 3.52 -13.38
CA PHE A 97 -2.68 3.19 -13.58
C PHE A 97 -2.53 2.08 -14.64
N GLY A 98 -2.03 2.44 -15.82
CA GLY A 98 -2.03 1.54 -16.97
C GLY A 98 -3.46 1.12 -17.34
N GLU A 99 -3.70 -0.18 -17.41
CA GLU A 99 -5.03 -0.77 -17.66
C GLU A 99 -5.81 -1.10 -16.36
N GLY A 100 -5.22 -0.81 -15.20
CA GLY A 100 -5.81 -1.08 -13.89
C GLY A 100 -5.83 0.14 -12.99
N TYR A 101 -5.75 -0.10 -11.69
CA TYR A 101 -5.78 0.92 -10.66
C TYR A 101 -4.59 0.77 -9.70
N ILE A 102 -4.22 1.87 -9.06
CA ILE A 102 -3.23 1.91 -7.99
C ILE A 102 -3.82 2.63 -6.78
N ALA A 103 -3.56 2.13 -5.58
CA ALA A 103 -3.96 2.81 -4.34
C ALA A 103 -3.30 4.20 -4.28
N THR A 104 -4.02 5.21 -3.78
CA THR A 104 -3.46 6.56 -3.62
C THR A 104 -2.35 6.58 -2.56
N LEU A 105 -1.49 7.60 -2.62
CA LEU A 105 -0.45 7.79 -1.60
C LEU A 105 -1.02 7.91 -0.18
N SER A 106 -2.17 8.56 -0.03
CA SER A 106 -2.88 8.68 1.25
C SER A 106 -3.31 7.32 1.77
N GLU A 107 -3.87 6.46 0.92
CA GLU A 107 -4.27 5.11 1.30
C GLU A 107 -3.07 4.22 1.62
N LEU A 108 -1.98 4.34 0.87
CA LEU A 108 -0.75 3.61 1.20
C LEU A 108 -0.25 3.97 2.60
N VAL A 109 -0.26 5.26 2.98
CA VAL A 109 0.17 5.67 4.34
C VAL A 109 -0.72 5.03 5.41
N ARG A 110 -2.05 5.05 5.24
CA ARG A 110 -2.99 4.44 6.20
C ARG A 110 -2.73 2.94 6.38
N LEU A 111 -2.55 2.23 5.26
CA LEU A 111 -2.29 0.79 5.26
C LEU A 111 -0.96 0.43 5.93
N TRP A 112 0.07 1.25 5.68
CA TRP A 112 1.38 1.08 6.32
C TRP A 112 1.31 1.30 7.82
N ALA A 113 0.61 2.33 8.29
CA ALA A 113 0.45 2.55 9.73
C ALA A 113 -0.24 1.37 10.43
N SER A 114 -1.35 0.86 9.87
CA SER A 114 -2.04 -0.31 10.41
C SER A 114 -1.15 -1.56 10.42
N THR A 115 -0.37 -1.78 9.35
CA THR A 115 0.57 -2.91 9.26
C THR A 115 1.67 -2.81 10.31
N LEU A 116 2.23 -1.61 10.50
CA LEU A 116 3.32 -1.35 11.43
C LEU A 116 2.89 -1.63 12.88
N VAL A 117 1.71 -1.15 13.27
CA VAL A 117 1.14 -1.38 14.61
C VAL A 117 0.85 -2.86 14.86
N GLY A 118 0.28 -3.56 13.87
CA GLY A 118 -0.13 -4.95 14.06
C GLY A 118 1.02 -5.96 14.06
N ARG A 119 2.02 -5.76 13.20
CA ARG A 119 3.04 -6.79 12.91
C ARG A 119 4.39 -6.24 12.44
N GLY A 120 4.63 -4.95 12.58
CA GLY A 120 5.77 -4.26 11.98
C GLY A 120 7.14 -4.74 12.48
N ASP A 121 8.12 -4.75 11.58
CA ASP A 121 9.54 -4.94 11.89
C ASP A 121 10.39 -3.70 11.57
N GLU A 122 11.70 -3.76 11.83
CA GLU A 122 12.65 -2.64 11.59
C GLU A 122 12.62 -2.11 10.15
N SER A 123 12.38 -2.99 9.17
CA SER A 123 12.30 -2.60 7.76
C SER A 123 10.99 -1.89 7.43
N ASP A 124 9.89 -2.29 8.06
CA ASP A 124 8.59 -1.63 7.91
C ASP A 124 8.62 -0.18 8.42
N PHE A 125 9.40 0.11 9.47
CA PHE A 125 9.60 1.49 9.97
C PHE A 125 10.27 2.38 8.93
N ILE A 126 11.35 1.89 8.30
CA ILE A 126 12.10 2.63 7.28
C ILE A 126 11.19 2.91 6.09
N ASP A 127 10.40 1.92 5.68
CA ASP A 127 9.47 2.05 4.56
C ASP A 127 8.35 3.04 4.86
N PHE A 128 7.83 3.06 6.09
CA PHE A 128 6.84 4.05 6.53
C PHE A 128 7.41 5.47 6.58
N GLU A 129 8.62 5.66 7.08
CA GLU A 129 9.33 6.95 7.09
C GLU A 129 9.55 7.50 5.67
N LEU A 130 10.00 6.65 4.75
CA LEU A 130 10.19 7.01 3.35
C LEU A 130 8.87 7.44 2.70
N LEU A 131 7.80 6.71 2.98
CA LEU A 131 6.47 6.99 2.47
C LEU A 131 5.93 8.32 3.01
N LEU A 132 5.98 8.56 4.32
CA LEU A 132 5.59 9.83 4.93
C LEU A 132 6.38 11.01 4.37
N SER A 133 7.70 10.86 4.25
CA SER A 133 8.57 11.87 3.64
C SER A 133 8.20 12.17 2.19
N HIS A 134 7.74 11.17 1.43
CA HIS A 134 7.28 11.37 0.06
C HIS A 134 5.93 12.08 0.00
N VAL A 135 4.96 11.68 0.85
CA VAL A 135 3.65 12.32 0.97
C VAL A 135 3.80 13.79 1.37
N HIS A 136 4.67 14.09 2.33
CA HIS A 136 5.03 15.45 2.73
C HIS A 136 5.57 16.27 1.54
N ARG A 137 6.59 15.76 0.84
CA ARG A 137 7.18 16.44 -0.34
C ARG A 137 6.17 16.69 -1.45
N ARG A 138 5.18 15.80 -1.60
CA ARG A 138 4.10 15.92 -2.59
C ARG A 138 2.94 16.79 -2.10
N GLN A 139 2.99 17.31 -0.87
CA GLN A 139 1.94 18.08 -0.22
C GLN A 139 0.58 17.37 -0.22
N VAL A 140 0.61 16.03 -0.15
CA VAL A 140 -0.60 15.21 -0.08
C VAL A 140 -1.10 15.24 1.36
N LYS A 141 -2.37 15.64 1.54
CA LYS A 141 -3.01 15.70 2.85
C LYS A 141 -3.70 14.38 3.17
N LEU A 142 -3.59 13.93 4.42
CA LEU A 142 -4.36 12.80 4.94
C LEU A 142 -5.69 13.33 5.51
N GLN A 143 -6.67 13.50 4.63
CA GLN A 143 -8.02 13.95 5.04
C GLN A 143 -8.81 12.80 5.66
N ASP A 144 -9.79 13.09 6.51
CA ASP A 144 -10.76 12.10 6.99
C ASP A 144 -10.13 10.90 7.72
N LEU A 145 -9.15 11.14 8.57
CA LEU A 145 -8.65 10.14 9.51
C LEU A 145 -9.52 10.14 10.76
N GLU A 146 -10.24 9.05 10.99
CA GLU A 146 -11.13 8.88 12.13
C GLU A 146 -10.95 7.50 12.79
N GLY A 147 -11.29 7.40 14.07
CA GLY A 147 -11.34 6.15 14.81
C GLY A 147 -10.04 5.35 14.76
N GLU A 148 -10.13 4.06 14.44
CA GLU A 148 -9.00 3.11 14.43
C GLU A 148 -7.89 3.50 13.44
N GLU A 149 -8.22 4.18 12.34
CA GLU A 149 -7.21 4.65 11.38
C GLU A 149 -6.35 5.75 12.00
N LEU A 150 -6.96 6.69 12.73
CA LEU A 150 -6.23 7.75 13.41
C LEU A 150 -5.39 7.19 14.57
N ASP A 151 -5.95 6.26 15.35
CA ASP A 151 -5.22 5.61 16.44
C ASP A 151 -4.02 4.82 15.91
N SER A 152 -4.19 4.05 14.84
CA SER A 152 -3.09 3.31 14.19
C SER A 152 -2.01 4.24 13.66
N MET A 153 -2.40 5.38 13.08
CA MET A 153 -1.47 6.40 12.61
C MET A 153 -0.64 6.99 13.75
N ILE A 154 -1.27 7.37 14.86
CA ILE A 154 -0.59 7.92 16.03
C ILE A 154 0.39 6.89 16.61
N GLU A 155 -0.07 5.66 16.83
CA GLU A 155 0.75 4.59 17.40
C GLU A 155 1.94 4.25 16.49
N ALA A 156 1.72 4.15 15.17
CA ALA A 156 2.78 3.96 14.20
C ALA A 156 3.90 5.00 14.35
N VAL A 157 3.54 6.25 14.66
CA VAL A 157 4.52 7.32 14.87
C VAL A 157 5.18 7.33 16.22
N GLU A 158 4.44 7.01 17.28
CA GLU A 158 5.05 6.77 18.60
C GLU A 158 6.11 5.66 18.51
N MET A 159 5.86 4.61 17.72
CA MET A 159 6.82 3.55 17.47
C MET A 159 8.03 4.02 16.63
N CYS A 160 7.85 5.05 15.79
CA CYS A 160 8.91 5.69 15.00
C CYS A 160 9.77 6.71 15.76
N GLU A 161 9.53 6.98 17.06
CA GLU A 161 10.21 8.04 17.86
C GLU A 161 11.72 7.81 18.13
N ARG A 162 12.48 7.38 17.13
CA ARG A 162 13.94 7.40 17.13
C ARG A 162 14.52 8.72 16.61
N SER A 163 13.74 9.57 15.94
CA SER A 163 14.18 10.89 15.45
C SER A 163 13.13 11.98 15.70
N ARG A 164 13.55 13.15 16.19
CA ARG A 164 12.68 14.33 16.40
C ARG A 164 12.08 14.87 15.10
N ASP A 165 12.73 14.60 13.97
CA ASP A 165 12.37 15.11 12.66
C ASP A 165 11.16 14.36 12.06
N MET A 166 11.02 13.07 12.39
CA MET A 166 9.89 12.22 11.97
C MET A 166 8.56 12.68 12.56
N TYR A 167 8.55 13.06 13.85
CA TYR A 167 7.34 13.55 14.51
C TYR A 167 6.83 14.85 13.86
N VAL A 168 7.74 15.75 13.45
CA VAL A 168 7.39 17.01 12.77
C VAL A 168 6.81 16.74 11.38
N LEU A 169 7.49 15.91 10.57
CA LEU A 169 7.00 15.50 9.24
C LEU A 169 5.60 14.88 9.33
N PHE A 170 5.36 14.09 10.36
CA PHE A 170 4.08 13.43 10.58
C PHE A 170 2.95 14.41 10.91
N ILE A 171 3.16 15.31 11.86
CA ILE A 171 2.19 16.38 12.16
C ILE A 171 1.92 17.22 10.91
N GLU A 172 2.96 17.46 10.09
CA GLU A 172 2.81 18.23 8.87
C GLU A 172 1.93 17.55 7.81
N VAL A 173 2.05 16.22 7.69
CA VAL A 173 1.27 15.41 6.74
C VAL A 173 -0.16 15.16 7.23
N LEU A 174 -0.34 14.95 8.54
CA LEU A 174 -1.67 14.79 9.15
C LEU A 174 -2.49 16.08 9.14
N GLY A 175 -1.84 17.24 9.20
CA GLY A 175 -2.54 18.53 9.28
C GLY A 175 -3.17 18.73 10.66
N SER A 176 -4.43 19.17 10.71
CA SER A 176 -5.15 19.40 11.96
C SER A 176 -6.06 18.20 12.29
N PHE A 177 -5.91 17.60 13.46
CA PHE A 177 -6.72 16.45 13.89
C PHE A 177 -7.00 16.47 15.40
N GLU A 178 -8.07 15.82 15.84
CA GLU A 178 -8.41 15.64 17.27
C GLU A 178 -8.25 14.18 17.65
N SER A 179 -7.48 13.90 18.71
CA SER A 179 -7.35 12.56 19.29
C SER A 179 -7.50 12.62 20.80
N ARG A 180 -8.34 11.74 21.37
CA ARG A 180 -8.58 11.62 22.82
C ARG A 180 -8.92 12.96 23.52
N GLY A 181 -9.59 13.87 22.81
CA GLY A 181 -9.94 15.20 23.33
C GLY A 181 -8.81 16.24 23.29
N VAL A 182 -7.67 15.92 22.68
CA VAL A 182 -6.55 16.83 22.42
C VAL A 182 -6.56 17.19 20.93
N ARG A 183 -6.59 18.49 20.63
CA ARG A 183 -6.51 19.01 19.26
C ARG A 183 -5.05 19.26 18.88
N TYR A 184 -4.60 18.56 17.86
CA TYR A 184 -3.29 18.74 17.25
C TYR A 184 -3.46 19.65 16.04
N GLU A 185 -2.84 20.81 16.08
CA GLU A 185 -2.85 21.77 14.98
C GLU A 185 -1.45 21.90 14.41
N ASN A 186 -1.34 21.70 13.10
CA ASN A 186 -0.15 22.07 12.39
C ASN A 186 -0.09 23.61 12.26
N TRP A 187 0.88 24.26 12.92
CA TRP A 187 1.03 25.73 12.93
C TRP A 187 1.85 26.28 11.74
N ALA A 188 2.03 25.49 10.68
CA ALA A 188 2.67 25.95 9.45
C ALA A 188 1.65 26.68 8.56
N ALA A 189 1.63 28.01 8.69
CA ALA A 189 0.98 28.96 7.78
C ALA A 189 1.80 29.18 6.50
#